data_AF-A0A521VHY0-F1
#
_entry.id   AF-A0A521VHY0-F1
#
_cell.length_a   1.000
_cell.length_b   1.000
_cell.length_c   1.000
_cell.angle_alpha   90.00
_cell.angle_beta   90.00
_cell.angle_gamma   90.00
#
_symmetry.space_group_name_H-M   'P 1'
#
loop_
_entity.id
_entity.type
_entity.pdbx_description
1 polymer ?
#
loop_
_entity_poly.entity_id
_entity_poly.type
_entity_poly.pdbx_seq_one_letter_code
_entity_poly.pdbx_strand_id
1 'polypeptide(L)' 'MIDTGCVWGGALTALRLEDRWLAQVCCRGYQPVGEAA' A
#
# COMPACT_ATOMS: atom_id res chain seq x y z
N MET A 1 1.98 3.39 -12.43
CA MET A 1 2.15 2.00 -11.93
C MET A 1 1.68 2.00 -10.48
N ILE A 2 0.67 1.20 -10.11
CA ILE A 2 0.13 1.18 -8.72
C ILE A 2 0.76 0.08 -7.85
N ASP A 3 1.46 -0.87 -8.48
CA ASP A 3 2.35 -1.75 -7.75
C ASP A 3 3.58 -0.96 -7.30
N THR A 4 3.62 -0.68 -6.00
CA THR A 4 4.65 0.12 -5.33
C THR A 4 5.28 -0.66 -4.17
N GLY A 5 5.17 -2.00 -4.22
CA GLY A 5 5.89 -2.89 -3.32
C GLY A 5 5.46 -2.84 -1.85
N CYS A 6 4.16 -2.70 -1.55
CA CYS A 6 3.68 -2.62 -0.15
C CYS A 6 4.20 -3.77 0.73
N VAL A 7 4.16 -5.02 0.25
CA VAL A 7 4.62 -6.19 1.02
C VAL A 7 6.14 -6.20 1.28
N TRP A 8 6.90 -5.38 0.55
CA TRP A 8 8.35 -5.24 0.68
C TRP A 8 8.76 -3.98 1.46
N GLY A 9 7.83 -3.31 2.14
CA GLY A 9 8.10 -2.09 2.91
C GLY A 9 8.00 -0.80 2.10
N GLY A 10 7.40 -0.86 0.90
CA GLY A 10 7.07 0.32 0.10
C GLY A 10 5.77 0.99 0.56
N ALA A 11 4.86 1.23 -0.38
CA ALA A 11 3.56 1.85 -0.11
C ALA A 11 2.39 1.03 -0.66
N LEU A 12 1.23 1.13 -0.01
CA LEU A 12 -0.05 0.74 -0.59
C LEU A 12 -0.58 1.94 -1.40
N THR A 13 -0.73 1.75 -2.70
CA THR A 13 -1.17 2.81 -3.62
C THR A 13 -2.57 2.52 -4.12
N ALA A 14 -3.45 3.53 -4.07
CA ALA A 14 -4.77 3.51 -4.69
C ALA A 14 -4.93 4.68 -5.67
N LEU A 15 -5.52 4.41 -6.83
CA LEU A 15 -5.89 5.42 -7.82
C LEU A 15 -7.41 5.52 -7.87
N ARG A 16 -7.95 6.69 -7.55
CA ARG A 16 -9.37 7.00 -7.74
C ARG A 16 -9.64 7.24 -9.22
N LEU A 17 -10.65 6.59 -9.80
CA LEU A 17 -10.83 6.58 -11.26
C LEU A 17 -11.49 7.85 -11.78
N GLU A 18 -12.38 8.46 -11.00
CA GLU A 18 -13.19 9.61 -11.41
C GLU A 18 -12.32 10.84 -11.70
N ASP A 19 -11.28 11.07 -10.89
CA ASP A 19 -10.44 12.26 -10.97
C ASP A 19 -8.94 11.95 -11.04
N ARG A 20 -8.57 10.68 -11.08
CA ARG A 20 -7.17 10.20 -11.08
C ARG A 20 -6.40 10.63 -9.83
N TRP A 21 -7.10 10.86 -8.71
CA TRP A 21 -6.45 11.15 -7.44
C TRP A 21 -5.67 9.94 -6.93
N LEU A 22 -4.45 10.18 -6.44
CA LEU A 22 -3.53 9.16 -5.96
C LEU A 22 -3.43 9.21 -4.43
N ALA A 23 -3.81 8.12 -3.78
CA ALA A 23 -3.60 7.91 -2.35
C ALA A 23 -2.45 6.95 -2.13
N GLN A 24 -1.61 7.22 -1.13
CA GLN A 24 -0.53 6.32 -0.72
C GLN A 24 -0.38 6.28 0.79
N VAL A 25 -0.11 5.09 1.32
CA VAL A 25 0.23 4.88 2.74
C VAL A 25 1.49 4.01 2.81
N CYS A 26 2.48 4.44 3.60
CA CYS A 26 3.69 3.65 3.85
C CYS A 26 3.35 2.34 4.58
N CYS A 27 3.92 1.23 4.13
CA CYS A 27 3.68 -0.09 4.70
C CYS A 27 4.85 -0.53 5.59
N ARG A 28 4.59 -1.30 6.65
CA ARG A 28 5.64 -1.99 7.45
C ARG A 28 6.29 -3.17 6.70
N GLY A 29 5.82 -3.49 5.50
CA GLY A 29 6.15 -4.73 4.79
C GLY A 29 5.25 -5.89 5.21
N TYR A 30 5.63 -7.10 4.81
CA TYR A 30 4.97 -8.35 5.21
C TYR A 30 4.77 -8.41 6.73
N GLN A 31 3.57 -8.82 7.15
CA GLN A 31 3.22 -9.10 8.54
C GLN A 31 2.51 -10.46 8.61
N PRO A 32 2.81 -11.29 9.61
CA PRO A 32 2.08 -12.53 9.85
C PRO A 32 0.60 -12.25 10.19
N VAL A 33 -0.28 -13.14 9.73
CA VAL A 33 -1.72 -13.00 9.98
C VAL A 33 -1.99 -13.24 11.47
N GLY A 34 -2.62 -12.25 12.13
CA GLY A 34 -3.08 -12.37 13.51
C GLY A 34 -2.06 -11.96 14.58
N GLU A 35 -0.87 -11.53 14.21
CA GLU A 35 0.08 -10.94 15.15
C GLU A 35 -0.18 -9.44 15.24
N ALA A 36 -0.57 -8.96 16.42
CA ALA A 36 -0.73 -7.53 16.69
C ALA A 36 0.67 -6.92 16.78
N ALA A 37 0.95 -5.95 15.90
CA ALA A 37 2.22 -5.25 15.80
C ALA A 37 2.32 -4.01 16.69
#